data_AF-A0A7D9J741-F1
#
_entry.id   AF-A0A7D9J741-F1
#
_cell.length_a   1.000
_cell.length_b   1.000
_cell.length_c   1.000
_cell.angle_alpha   90.00
_cell.angle_beta   90.00
_cell.angle_gamma   90.00
#
_symmetry.space_group_name_H-M   'P 1'
#
loop_
_entity.id
_entity.type
_entity.pdbx_description
1 polymer ?
#
loop_
_entity_poly.entity_id
_entity_poly.type
_entity_poly.pdbx_seq_one_letter_code
_entity_poly.pdbx_strand_id
1 'polypeptide(L)'
;NRVHHILRAVVEDDPDTGKCVVGRGGFPNEKGILECDAAIMDGNGCRFGAVAAVQGVATPFSVARLVMERSKHSILVSEGAQQFAKEHGISVLNNELLQTESSTKAYKEFLKTKEKSCVHTTCGHDTIGVLVKDFQGNIAAGTSTSGKPFKSSGRVGDSPLPGAGLYADNEVHNISDL
;
A
#
# COMPACT_ATOMS: atom_id res chain seq x y z
N ASN A 1 22.42 1.07 -4.19
CA ASN A 1 21.63 -0.07 -4.73
C ASN A 1 20.51 0.42 -5.62
N ARG A 2 20.55 0.05 -6.90
CA ARG A 2 19.64 0.54 -7.95
C ARG A 2 18.22 -0.06 -7.89
N VAL A 3 18.02 -1.16 -7.16
CA VAL A 3 16.72 -1.85 -7.03
C VAL A 3 15.64 -0.96 -6.43
N HIS A 4 15.99 -0.19 -5.39
CA HIS A 4 15.07 0.73 -4.69
C HIS A 4 14.66 1.97 -5.51
N HIS A 5 15.42 2.32 -6.55
CA HIS A 5 15.11 3.46 -7.43
C HIS A 5 14.04 3.13 -8.47
N ILE A 6 13.86 1.85 -8.82
CA ILE A 6 12.90 1.38 -9.82
C ILE A 6 11.50 1.26 -9.21
N LEU A 7 11.42 0.96 -7.90
CA LEU A 7 10.20 0.96 -7.12
C LEU A 7 9.80 2.39 -6.73
N ARG A 8 9.35 3.19 -7.70
CA ARG A 8 8.73 4.50 -7.42
C ARG A 8 7.21 4.38 -7.46
N ALA A 9 6.58 4.96 -6.44
CA ALA A 9 5.15 5.09 -6.17
C ALA A 9 4.34 5.90 -7.20
N VAL A 10 4.82 6.01 -8.46
CA VAL A 10 4.17 6.85 -9.49
C VAL A 10 2.72 6.42 -9.72
N VAL A 11 2.41 5.14 -9.51
CA VAL A 11 1.07 4.57 -9.71
C VAL A 11 0.11 4.86 -8.54
N GLU A 12 0.59 5.23 -7.34
CA GLU A 12 -0.26 5.42 -6.16
C GLU A 12 -0.94 6.81 -6.08
N ASP A 13 -0.34 7.82 -6.71
CA ASP A 13 -0.83 9.21 -6.69
C ASP A 13 -1.17 9.75 -8.08
N ASP A 14 -1.59 8.85 -8.98
CA ASP A 14 -1.93 9.20 -10.37
C ASP A 14 -3.45 9.47 -10.50
N PRO A 15 -3.86 10.73 -10.78
CA PRO A 15 -5.27 11.09 -10.95
C PRO A 15 -5.88 10.61 -12.27
N ASP A 16 -5.06 10.29 -13.28
CA ASP A 16 -5.46 9.97 -14.66
C ASP A 16 -5.62 8.46 -14.91
N THR A 17 -5.01 7.61 -14.08
CA THR A 17 -5.17 6.13 -14.13
C THR A 17 -6.55 5.63 -13.68
N GLY A 18 -7.49 6.55 -13.50
CA GLY A 18 -8.85 6.37 -13.03
C GLY A 18 -9.50 5.05 -13.42
N LYS A 19 -9.51 4.11 -12.47
CA LYS A 19 -10.63 3.19 -12.21
C LYS A 19 -10.47 2.33 -10.95
N CYS A 20 -9.25 2.15 -10.45
CA CYS A 20 -8.94 1.23 -9.37
C CYS A 20 -7.57 1.58 -8.76
N VAL A 21 -7.51 2.54 -7.84
CA VAL A 21 -6.24 3.16 -7.41
C VAL A 21 -5.97 2.91 -5.94
N VAL A 22 -4.71 2.63 -5.64
CA VAL A 22 -4.18 2.52 -4.28
C VAL A 22 -3.63 3.87 -3.88
N GLY A 23 -3.93 4.38 -2.69
CA GLY A 23 -3.64 5.77 -2.36
C GLY A 23 -4.75 6.69 -2.86
N ARG A 24 -4.43 7.75 -3.61
CA ARG A 24 -5.45 8.72 -4.07
C ARG A 24 -6.50 8.02 -4.94
N GLY A 25 -7.77 8.19 -4.59
CA GLY A 25 -8.92 7.59 -5.27
C GLY A 25 -9.27 6.19 -4.80
N GLY A 26 -8.54 5.63 -3.83
CA GLY A 26 -8.86 4.35 -3.23
C GLY A 26 -10.19 4.34 -2.49
N PHE A 27 -10.77 3.15 -2.34
CA PHE A 27 -12.02 3.01 -1.60
C PHE A 27 -11.82 3.27 -0.11
N PRO A 28 -12.66 4.13 0.52
CA PRO A 28 -12.58 4.37 1.94
C PRO A 28 -13.11 3.19 2.76
N ASN A 29 -12.83 3.23 4.07
CA ASN A 29 -13.44 2.37 5.07
C ASN A 29 -14.93 2.72 5.29
N GLU A 30 -15.61 1.98 6.18
CA GLU A 30 -17.03 2.17 6.50
C GLU A 30 -17.38 3.59 7.01
N LYS A 31 -16.39 4.31 7.55
CA LYS A 31 -16.50 5.70 8.04
C LYS A 31 -16.20 6.75 6.95
N GLY A 32 -15.91 6.33 5.72
CA GLY A 32 -15.61 7.26 4.62
C GLY A 32 -14.16 7.76 4.65
N ILE A 33 -13.30 7.16 5.45
CA ILE A 33 -11.88 7.54 5.59
C ILE A 33 -11.02 6.55 4.79
N LEU A 34 -10.11 7.06 3.96
CA LEU A 34 -9.15 6.23 3.25
C LEU A 34 -8.04 5.75 4.20
N GLU A 35 -7.83 4.43 4.21
CA GLU A 35 -6.79 3.75 4.98
C GLU A 35 -6.01 2.82 4.07
N CYS A 36 -4.71 3.06 3.92
CA CYS A 36 -3.85 2.26 3.06
C CYS A 36 -2.90 1.36 3.85
N ASP A 37 -2.52 0.26 3.21
CA ASP A 37 -1.51 -0.69 3.68
C ASP A 37 -0.45 -0.84 2.58
N ALA A 38 0.84 -0.86 2.94
CA ALA A 38 1.91 -1.07 1.98
C ALA A 38 3.13 -1.73 2.62
N ALA A 39 3.91 -2.46 1.83
CA ALA A 39 5.14 -3.08 2.26
C ALA A 39 6.17 -3.19 1.14
N ILE A 40 7.42 -3.28 1.55
CA ILE A 40 8.57 -3.57 0.68
C ILE A 40 9.51 -4.54 1.40
N MET A 41 10.08 -5.46 0.62
CA MET A 41 11.10 -6.39 1.07
C MET A 41 12.28 -6.40 0.09
N ASP A 42 13.48 -6.19 0.63
CA ASP A 42 14.76 -6.33 -0.07
C ASP A 42 15.26 -7.76 0.14
N GLY A 43 15.33 -8.55 -0.94
CA GLY A 43 15.81 -9.93 -0.88
C GLY A 43 17.29 -10.05 -0.56
N ASN A 44 18.05 -8.95 -0.66
CA ASN A 44 19.40 -8.88 -0.15
C ASN A 44 19.40 -8.50 1.34
N GLY A 45 19.66 -9.50 2.19
CA GLY A 45 19.67 -9.34 3.65
C GLY A 45 18.28 -9.28 4.30
N CYS A 46 17.24 -9.69 3.56
CA CYS A 46 15.85 -9.84 4.02
C CYS A 46 15.31 -8.63 4.81
N ARG A 47 15.71 -7.41 4.42
CA ARG A 47 15.24 -6.19 5.06
C ARG A 47 13.81 -5.90 4.61
N PHE A 48 13.01 -5.39 5.54
CA PHE A 48 11.59 -5.22 5.33
C PHE A 48 11.08 -3.95 6.01
N GLY A 49 10.15 -3.27 5.36
CA GLY A 49 9.44 -2.11 5.90
C GLY A 49 8.00 -2.11 5.44
N ALA A 50 7.08 -1.76 6.34
CA ALA A 50 5.67 -1.68 6.04
C ALA A 50 4.95 -0.58 6.82
N VAL A 51 3.81 -0.18 6.26
CA VAL A 51 2.79 0.63 6.91
C VAL A 51 1.43 -0.03 6.80
N ALA A 52 0.60 0.11 7.83
CA ALA A 52 -0.77 -0.40 7.81
C ALA A 52 -1.77 0.60 8.40
N ALA A 53 -2.99 0.58 7.88
CA ALA A 53 -4.08 1.49 8.21
C ALA A 53 -3.64 2.97 8.24
N VAL A 54 -2.69 3.37 7.37
CA VAL A 54 -2.20 4.74 7.31
C VAL A 54 -3.22 5.60 6.59
N GLN A 55 -3.55 6.76 7.17
CA GLN A 55 -4.51 7.71 6.61
C GLN A 55 -3.77 8.94 6.11
N GLY A 56 -4.37 9.67 5.16
CA GLY A 56 -3.81 10.94 4.70
C GLY A 56 -2.55 10.83 3.83
N VAL A 57 -2.05 9.62 3.57
CA VAL A 57 -0.84 9.41 2.75
C VAL A 57 -1.25 8.96 1.34
N ALA A 58 -0.91 9.76 0.33
CA ALA A 58 -1.16 9.41 -1.07
C ALA A 58 -0.22 8.32 -1.62
N THR A 59 1.01 8.24 -1.08
CA THR A 59 2.05 7.30 -1.54
C THR A 59 2.50 6.36 -0.42
N PRO A 60 1.62 5.46 0.08
CA PRO A 60 1.91 4.59 1.22
C PRO A 60 3.14 3.69 0.98
N PHE A 61 3.42 3.28 -0.26
CA PHE A 61 4.63 2.53 -0.60
C PHE A 61 5.92 3.31 -0.32
N SER A 62 5.91 4.63 -0.56
CA SER A 62 7.07 5.48 -0.26
C SER A 62 7.34 5.55 1.25
N VAL A 63 6.29 5.56 2.07
CA VAL A 63 6.44 5.51 3.53
C VAL A 63 6.98 4.15 3.96
N ALA A 64 6.46 3.04 3.43
CA ALA A 64 6.99 1.69 3.72
C ALA A 64 8.49 1.57 3.39
N ARG A 65 8.95 2.16 2.28
CA ARG A 65 10.38 2.23 1.96
C ARG A 65 11.17 3.04 2.99
N LEU A 66 10.66 4.18 3.42
CA LEU A 66 11.31 4.98 4.45
C LEU A 66 11.37 4.23 5.78
N VAL A 67 10.35 3.45 6.14
CA VAL A 67 10.37 2.58 7.34
C VAL A 67 11.55 1.60 7.25
N MET A 68 11.72 0.92 6.11
CA MET A 68 12.84 -0.01 5.89
C MET A 68 14.21 0.68 5.91
N GLU A 69 14.32 1.87 5.32
CA GLU A 69 15.61 2.55 5.11
C GLU A 69 16.05 3.42 6.29
N ARG A 70 15.11 3.97 7.05
CA ARG A 70 15.37 5.08 7.98
C ARG A 70 14.87 4.84 9.40
N SER A 71 14.05 3.81 9.64
CA SER A 71 13.59 3.49 10.98
C SER A 71 14.36 2.30 11.59
N LYS A 72 14.23 2.12 12.90
CA LYS A 72 14.70 0.93 13.62
C LYS A 72 13.64 -0.18 13.68
N HIS A 73 12.51 0.02 13.00
CA HIS A 73 11.32 -0.80 13.08
C HIS A 73 10.98 -1.38 11.70
N SER A 74 10.21 -2.46 11.71
CA SER A 74 9.78 -3.12 10.48
C SER A 74 8.39 -2.67 10.03
N ILE A 75 7.51 -2.32 10.97
CA ILE A 75 6.12 -1.95 10.66
C ILE A 75 5.72 -0.77 11.54
N LEU A 76 5.13 0.25 10.92
CA LEU A 76 4.43 1.33 11.61
C LEU A 76 2.96 1.32 11.21
N VAL A 77 2.06 1.73 12.10
CA VAL A 77 0.62 1.69 11.82
C VAL A 77 -0.07 3.00 12.17
N SER A 78 -1.17 3.28 11.46
CA SER A 78 -2.09 4.36 11.76
C SER A 78 -1.40 5.71 12.00
N GLU A 79 -1.73 6.43 13.06
CA GLU A 79 -1.18 7.74 13.42
C GLU A 79 0.35 7.73 13.55
N GLY A 80 0.94 6.66 14.07
CA GLY A 80 2.40 6.53 14.17
C GLY A 80 3.09 6.51 12.80
N ALA A 81 2.48 5.81 11.82
CA ALA A 81 2.97 5.82 10.44
C ALA A 81 2.79 7.21 9.78
N GLN A 82 1.70 7.92 10.08
CA GLN A 82 1.48 9.28 9.57
C GLN A 82 2.53 10.26 10.11
N GLN A 83 2.80 10.19 11.42
CA GLN A 83 3.79 11.05 12.05
C GLN A 83 5.18 10.79 11.48
N PHE A 84 5.55 9.52 11.31
CA PHE A 84 6.81 9.14 10.66
C PHE A 84 6.89 9.65 9.21
N ALA A 85 5.80 9.58 8.45
CA ALA A 85 5.74 10.13 7.09
C ALA A 85 6.02 11.64 7.09
N LYS A 86 5.39 12.41 7.99
CA LYS A 86 5.63 13.85 8.15
C LYS A 86 7.08 14.17 8.47
N GLU A 87 7.67 13.43 9.42
CA GLU A 87 9.08 13.60 9.84
C GLU A 87 10.07 13.38 8.70
N HIS A 88 9.70 12.56 7.71
CA HIS A 88 10.52 12.26 6.54
C HIS A 88 10.10 13.04 5.29
N GLY A 89 9.31 14.11 5.45
CA GLY A 89 8.96 15.04 4.38
C GLY A 89 7.85 14.57 3.43
N ILE A 90 7.09 13.53 3.79
CA ILE A 90 5.89 13.13 3.06
C ILE A 90 4.69 13.88 3.64
N SER A 91 3.98 14.60 2.77
CA SER A 91 2.77 15.34 3.12
C SER A 91 1.64 14.38 3.53
N VAL A 92 1.05 14.65 4.69
CA VAL A 92 -0.20 14.02 5.11
C VAL A 92 -1.34 14.97 4.77
N LEU A 93 -2.18 14.54 3.85
CA LEU A 93 -3.28 15.29 3.28
C LEU A 93 -4.58 15.02 4.04
N ASN A 94 -5.51 15.97 3.92
CA ASN A 94 -6.88 15.75 4.34
C ASN A 94 -7.54 14.67 3.48
N ASN A 95 -8.47 13.92 4.07
CA ASN A 95 -9.13 12.79 3.42
C ASN A 95 -9.84 13.21 2.13
N GLU A 96 -10.42 14.41 2.08
CA GLU A 96 -11.13 14.93 0.91
C GLU A 96 -10.21 15.11 -0.30
N LEU A 97 -8.93 15.42 -0.09
CA LEU A 97 -7.92 15.58 -1.16
C LEU A 97 -7.43 14.24 -1.72
N LEU A 98 -7.70 13.15 -1.01
CA LEU A 98 -7.40 11.80 -1.44
C LEU A 98 -8.59 11.13 -2.11
N GLN A 99 -9.78 11.72 -2.03
CA GLN A 99 -10.98 11.18 -2.67
C GLN A 99 -11.12 11.71 -4.10
N THR A 100 -11.54 10.83 -4.99
CA THR A 100 -11.95 11.15 -6.36
C THR A 100 -13.47 11.10 -6.48
N GLU A 101 -14.02 11.67 -7.55
CA GLU A 101 -15.45 11.58 -7.86
C GLU A 101 -15.96 10.13 -7.89
N SER A 102 -15.16 9.21 -8.46
CA SER A 102 -15.45 7.77 -8.50
C SER A 102 -15.58 7.16 -7.10
N SER A 103 -14.56 7.33 -6.25
CA SER A 103 -14.55 6.81 -4.88
C SER A 103 -15.69 7.40 -4.02
N THR A 104 -15.96 8.70 -4.19
CA THR A 104 -17.04 9.40 -3.50
C THR A 104 -18.42 8.90 -3.93
N LYS A 105 -18.62 8.68 -5.23
CA LYS A 105 -19.86 8.13 -5.77
C LYS A 105 -20.11 6.72 -5.24
N ALA A 106 -19.10 5.87 -5.28
CA ALA A 106 -19.19 4.50 -4.76
C ALA A 106 -19.52 4.46 -3.26
N TYR A 107 -18.91 5.35 -2.46
CA TYR A 107 -19.23 5.46 -1.04
C TYR A 107 -20.67 5.93 -0.78
N LYS A 108 -21.16 6.91 -1.56
CA LYS A 108 -22.57 7.36 -1.49
C LYS A 108 -23.55 6.25 -1.85
N GLU A 109 -23.21 5.42 -2.83
CA GLU A 109 -24.02 4.24 -3.19
C GLU A 109 -24.05 3.21 -2.06
N PHE A 110 -22.89 2.90 -1.47
CA PHE A 110 -22.79 2.03 -0.30
C PHE A 110 -23.64 2.49 0.88
N LEU A 111 -23.66 3.80 1.19
CA LEU A 111 -24.49 4.33 2.27
C LEU A 111 -26.00 4.15 2.02
N LYS A 112 -26.43 4.19 0.76
CA LYS A 112 -27.83 3.95 0.38
C LYS A 112 -28.22 2.48 0.46
N THR A 113 -27.27 1.58 0.21
CA THR A 113 -27.49 0.14 0.12
C THR A 113 -27.10 -0.63 1.37
N LYS A 114 -26.83 0.05 2.51
CA LYS A 114 -26.33 -0.46 3.81
C LYS A 114 -26.78 -1.87 4.28
N GLU A 115 -27.85 -2.43 3.72
CA GLU A 115 -28.38 -3.77 3.99
C GLU A 115 -28.00 -4.87 2.99
N LYS A 116 -27.47 -4.57 1.79
CA LYS A 116 -27.04 -5.59 0.83
C LYS A 116 -25.53 -5.77 0.89
N SER A 117 -25.11 -6.63 1.82
CA SER A 117 -23.80 -7.28 1.80
C SER A 117 -23.48 -7.68 0.37
N CYS A 118 -22.31 -7.28 -0.12
CA CYS A 118 -21.85 -7.50 -1.49
C CYS A 118 -22.52 -6.56 -2.51
N VAL A 119 -22.18 -5.26 -2.44
CA VAL A 119 -21.96 -4.57 -3.72
C VAL A 119 -20.87 -5.38 -4.40
N HIS A 120 -21.25 -6.13 -5.42
CA HIS A 120 -20.33 -6.70 -6.39
C HIS A 120 -19.78 -5.47 -7.14
N THR A 121 -18.87 -4.74 -6.49
CA THR A 121 -18.09 -3.73 -7.18
C THR A 121 -17.32 -4.53 -8.21
N THR A 122 -17.64 -4.31 -9.48
CA THR A 122 -16.99 -4.94 -10.64
C THR A 122 -15.47 -4.67 -10.66
N CYS A 123 -15.03 -3.75 -9.80
CA CYS A 123 -13.67 -3.52 -9.35
C CYS A 123 -13.43 -4.27 -8.01
N GLY A 124 -12.69 -5.38 -8.08
CA GLY A 124 -12.15 -6.05 -6.89
C GLY A 124 -11.18 -5.13 -6.13
N HIS A 125 -10.91 -5.45 -4.86
CA HIS A 125 -9.84 -4.85 -4.04
C HIS A 125 -8.60 -4.43 -4.85
N ASP A 126 -8.30 -3.14 -4.84
CA ASP A 126 -7.16 -2.60 -5.57
C ASP A 126 -5.89 -2.86 -4.79
N THR A 127 -5.04 -3.72 -5.34
CA THR A 127 -3.71 -4.02 -4.81
C THR A 127 -2.70 -3.87 -5.93
N ILE A 128 -1.69 -3.06 -5.70
CA ILE A 128 -0.51 -2.96 -6.56
C ILE A 128 0.51 -3.94 -6.01
N GLY A 129 0.99 -4.85 -6.85
CA GLY A 129 2.13 -5.71 -6.58
C GLY A 129 3.28 -5.34 -7.51
N VAL A 130 4.49 -5.29 -6.98
CA VAL A 130 5.70 -5.04 -7.78
C VAL A 130 6.79 -6.04 -7.40
N LEU A 131 7.41 -6.62 -8.42
CA LEU A 131 8.56 -7.51 -8.29
C LEU A 131 9.66 -6.98 -9.21
N VAL A 132 10.86 -6.82 -8.68
CA VAL A 132 12.01 -6.31 -9.43
C VAL A 132 13.19 -7.25 -9.25
N LYS A 133 13.93 -7.49 -10.33
CA LYS A 133 15.23 -8.14 -10.31
C LYS A 133 16.25 -7.23 -11.01
N ASP A 134 17.38 -6.95 -10.37
CA ASP A 134 18.46 -6.19 -10.99
C ASP A 134 19.46 -7.06 -11.77
N PHE A 135 20.39 -6.43 -12.50
CA PHE A 135 21.42 -7.13 -13.28
C PHE A 135 22.42 -7.92 -12.42
N GLN A 136 22.49 -7.66 -11.12
CA GLN A 136 23.32 -8.41 -10.18
C GLN A 136 22.56 -9.60 -9.57
N GLY A 137 21.30 -9.80 -9.96
CA GLY A 137 20.45 -10.88 -9.46
C GLY A 137 19.73 -10.55 -8.15
N ASN A 138 19.87 -9.33 -7.61
CA ASN A 138 19.13 -8.94 -6.41
C ASN A 138 17.64 -8.79 -6.73
N ILE A 139 16.80 -9.36 -5.88
CA ILE A 139 15.36 -9.23 -5.99
C ILE A 139 14.77 -8.34 -4.90
N ALA A 140 13.68 -7.65 -5.22
CA ALA A 140 12.86 -6.94 -4.26
C ALA A 140 11.38 -7.15 -4.60
N ALA A 141 10.56 -7.23 -3.57
CA ALA A 141 9.12 -7.34 -3.69
C ALA A 141 8.45 -6.16 -2.97
N GLY A 142 7.30 -5.76 -3.47
CA GLY A 142 6.56 -4.64 -2.95
C GLY A 142 5.06 -4.79 -3.17
N THR A 143 4.28 -4.31 -2.23
CA THR A 143 2.82 -4.35 -2.26
C THR A 143 2.24 -3.05 -1.71
N SER A 144 1.09 -2.67 -2.22
CA SER A 144 0.32 -1.55 -1.70
C SER A 144 -1.15 -1.74 -1.98
N THR A 145 -2.03 -1.37 -1.05
CA THR A 145 -3.48 -1.51 -1.19
C THR A 145 -4.24 -0.46 -0.37
N SER A 146 -5.43 -0.08 -0.85
CA SER A 146 -6.44 0.61 -0.02
C SER A 146 -7.29 -0.39 0.79
N GLY A 147 -7.11 -1.69 0.53
CA GLY A 147 -7.84 -2.80 1.12
C GLY A 147 -9.20 -3.03 0.48
N LYS A 148 -10.04 -3.79 1.19
CA LYS A 148 -11.41 -4.07 0.76
C LYS A 148 -12.25 -2.79 0.81
N PRO A 149 -13.08 -2.49 -0.21
CA PRO A 149 -14.00 -1.37 -0.16
C PRO A 149 -14.88 -1.42 1.10
N PHE A 150 -15.00 -0.27 1.77
CA PHE A 150 -15.87 -0.10 2.95
C PHE A 150 -15.55 -1.07 4.10
N LYS A 151 -14.29 -1.51 4.19
CA LYS A 151 -13.78 -2.30 5.31
C LYS A 151 -14.04 -1.62 6.66
N SER A 152 -14.08 -2.39 7.74
CA SER A 152 -14.07 -1.81 9.08
C SER A 152 -12.82 -0.98 9.31
N SER A 153 -12.97 0.15 10.00
CA SER A 153 -11.84 1.06 10.27
C SER A 153 -10.73 0.34 11.02
N GLY A 154 -9.49 0.50 10.55
CA GLY A 154 -8.32 -0.20 11.09
C GLY A 154 -8.16 -1.65 10.61
N ARG A 155 -9.02 -2.16 9.71
CA ARG A 155 -8.82 -3.47 9.10
C ARG A 155 -7.57 -3.45 8.23
N VAL A 156 -6.65 -4.35 8.54
CA VAL A 156 -5.41 -4.60 7.78
C VAL A 156 -5.56 -5.85 6.91
N GLY A 157 -5.10 -5.78 5.67
CA GLY A 157 -5.04 -6.92 4.75
C GLY A 157 -3.78 -7.76 4.87
N ASP A 158 -3.57 -8.62 3.88
CA ASP A 158 -2.35 -9.40 3.67
C ASP A 158 -1.18 -8.55 3.14
N SER A 159 -1.48 -7.49 2.40
CA SER A 159 -0.49 -6.69 1.68
C SER A 159 0.69 -6.17 2.53
N PRO A 160 0.52 -5.67 3.77
CA PRO A 160 1.66 -5.19 4.55
C PRO A 160 2.39 -6.31 5.31
N LEU A 161 2.01 -7.58 5.13
CA LEU A 161 2.51 -8.70 5.92
C LEU A 161 3.52 -9.54 5.10
N PRO A 162 4.79 -9.64 5.54
CA PRO A 162 5.79 -10.45 4.86
C PRO A 162 5.42 -11.94 4.98
N GLY A 163 5.56 -12.68 3.89
CA GLY A 163 5.15 -14.08 3.78
C GLY A 163 3.67 -14.30 3.45
N ALA A 164 2.85 -13.25 3.45
CA ALA A 164 1.46 -13.30 2.99
C ALA A 164 1.28 -12.48 1.70
N GLY A 165 1.40 -11.15 1.79
CA GLY A 165 1.24 -10.27 0.63
C GLY A 165 2.48 -10.17 -0.25
N LEU A 166 3.67 -10.30 0.34
CA LEU A 166 4.95 -10.21 -0.37
C LEU A 166 6.02 -11.07 0.31
N TYR A 167 6.99 -11.54 -0.47
CA TYR A 167 8.22 -12.14 0.03
C TYR A 167 9.33 -11.97 -1.03
N ALA A 168 10.54 -11.65 -0.59
CA ALA A 168 11.71 -11.60 -1.45
C ALA A 168 12.93 -12.14 -0.71
N ASP A 169 13.64 -13.07 -1.32
CA ASP A 169 14.82 -13.70 -0.79
C ASP A 169 15.73 -14.14 -1.95
N ASN A 170 16.95 -13.60 -1.98
CA ASN A 170 17.92 -13.93 -3.02
C ASN A 170 18.36 -15.41 -2.96
N GLU A 171 18.33 -16.05 -1.79
CA GLU A 171 18.85 -17.41 -1.59
C GLU A 171 17.86 -18.48 -2.06
N VAL A 172 16.56 -18.22 -1.96
CA VAL A 172 15.50 -19.15 -2.42
C VAL A 172 15.53 -19.39 -3.94
N HIS A 173 16.23 -18.53 -4.69
CA HIS A 173 16.43 -18.66 -6.14
C HIS A 173 17.74 -19.36 -6.53
N ASN A 174 18.67 -19.56 -5.59
CA ASN A 174 19.92 -20.27 -5.84
C ASN A 174 19.68 -21.78 -5.75
N ILE A 175 19.04 -22.33 -6.78
CA ILE A 175 19.15 -23.76 -7.09
C ILE A 175 20.46 -23.95 -7.83
N SER A 176 21.56 -23.81 -7.12
CA SER A 176 22.88 -24.27 -7.54
C SER A 176 23.39 -25.18 -6.43
N ASP A 177 22.91 -26.43 -6.47
CA ASP A 177 23.52 -27.67 -5.97
C ASP A 177 22.42 -28.71 -5.65
N LEU A 178 21.94 -29.37 -6.72
CA LEU A 178 21.47 -30.77 -6.73
C LEU A 178 21.98 -31.43 -8.02
#